data_AF-A0A0U2UU33-F1
#
_entry.id   AF-A0A0U2UU33-F1
#
_cell.length_a   1.000
_cell.length_b   1.000
_cell.length_c   1.000
_cell.angle_alpha   90.00
_cell.angle_beta   90.00
_cell.angle_gamma   90.00
#
_symmetry.space_group_name_H-M   'P 1'
#
loop_
_entity.id
_entity.type
_entity.pdbx_description
1 polymer ?
#
loop_
_entity_poly.entity_id
_entity_poly.type
_entity_poly.pdbx_seq_one_letter_code
_entity_poly.pdbx_strand_id
1 'polypeptide(L)'
;MRVYALYYITACLCVSHVLSAKLGDEKELEKRNDQSFYLDLEDTGSRIKITTPIPDMSEVSYCIWMKSTTNNDGTLMSYAVPNDANELLLLDYGNLKIYINDRYAETTGVAINDGICHHICFTWTSTTGHYKLYVDGVVVADGTKAQGVTLEGGGSLYLGQDQDIVDGHFSNFQAFIGQITQFNMWGRVLSAQEISAQLGNGDIYTWDFSTLSITGTVTQRFLDICDGGAVKCDPHFTTLDGRHYSHQGVCWYTLVKDCSNVKPDFKIIAKFEPREDNTSGEIKTRVVAINITVGDEYANVDRLDIVTGKTNSLSKSEIIQAVETEEKIILSFTLKNTVFKVDWTLRKHIFTIDISGSDYRGKLCGLLGNYNGDSHDDFQKPDGTIADNAIDFGESWKVLGTSC
;
A
#
# COMPACT_ATOMS: atom_id res chain seq x y z
N MET A 1 23.08 -6.95 -0.35
CA MET A 1 21.64 -6.69 -0.43
C MET A 1 21.44 -5.30 0.14
N ARG A 2 20.89 -4.36 -0.64
CA ARG A 2 20.78 -2.94 -0.28
C ARG A 2 19.39 -2.68 0.25
N VAL A 3 19.26 -2.02 1.39
CA VAL A 3 17.98 -1.58 1.95
C VAL A 3 17.83 -0.07 1.71
N TYR A 4 16.64 0.40 1.37
CA TYR A 4 16.33 1.82 1.16
C TYR A 4 15.25 2.24 2.17
N ALA A 5 15.45 3.35 2.87
CA ALA A 5 14.34 4.25 3.19
C ALA A 5 14.45 5.41 2.20
N LEU A 6 13.38 5.83 1.54
CA LEU A 6 13.39 6.99 0.65
C LEU A 6 12.40 8.02 1.18
N TYR A 7 12.75 9.30 1.09
CA TYR A 7 11.88 10.43 1.41
C TYR A 7 12.02 11.46 0.29
N TYR A 8 10.90 11.76 -0.37
CA TYR A 8 10.72 12.92 -1.23
C TYR A 8 9.62 13.82 -0.64
N ILE A 9 9.85 15.12 -0.76
CA ILE A 9 8.92 16.20 -0.42
C ILE A 9 8.00 16.41 -1.63
N THR A 10 6.75 15.98 -1.54
CA THR A 10 5.59 16.71 -2.07
C THR A 10 4.30 16.04 -1.58
N ALA A 11 3.18 16.74 -1.59
CA ALA A 11 1.89 16.14 -1.28
C ALA A 11 1.55 15.04 -2.30
N CYS A 12 1.13 13.86 -1.84
CA CYS A 12 0.48 12.88 -2.70
C CYS A 12 -0.68 12.25 -1.97
N LEU A 13 -1.85 12.45 -2.55
CA LEU A 13 -2.25 11.41 -3.45
C LEU A 13 -2.11 11.94 -4.88
N CYS A 14 -1.44 11.13 -5.70
CA CYS A 14 -1.32 11.16 -7.15
C CYS A 14 -0.75 12.34 -7.93
N VAL A 15 0.53 12.60 -7.74
CA VAL A 15 1.44 12.95 -8.83
C VAL A 15 2.72 12.14 -8.63
N SER A 16 3.11 11.26 -9.56
CA SER A 16 4.51 10.82 -9.69
C SER A 16 5.17 11.55 -10.86
N HIS A 17 6.45 11.87 -10.72
CA HIS A 17 7.24 12.46 -11.80
C HIS A 17 7.44 11.45 -12.95
N VAL A 18 6.53 11.55 -13.93
CA VAL A 18 6.66 11.39 -15.39
C VAL A 18 7.74 10.43 -15.92
N LEU A 19 7.30 9.22 -16.26
CA LEU A 19 7.53 8.64 -17.59
C LEU A 19 6.16 8.56 -18.27
N SER A 20 5.74 9.64 -18.92
CA SER A 20 4.54 9.63 -19.76
C SER A 20 4.92 9.10 -21.13
N ALA A 21 4.42 7.92 -21.51
CA ALA A 21 4.33 7.53 -22.90
C ALA A 21 2.89 7.76 -23.34
N LYS A 22 2.68 8.55 -24.41
CA LYS A 22 1.40 8.51 -25.12
C LYS A 22 1.32 7.15 -25.83
N LEU A 23 0.17 6.49 -25.79
CA LEU A 23 -0.06 5.27 -26.57
C LEU A 23 0.29 5.56 -28.05
N GLY A 24 1.32 4.89 -28.58
CA GLY A 24 1.82 5.09 -29.94
C GLY A 24 3.33 4.93 -30.16
N ASP A 25 4.16 5.01 -29.12
CA ASP A 25 5.61 4.80 -29.20
C ASP A 25 6.02 3.43 -28.61
N GLU A 26 5.67 2.37 -29.32
CA GLU A 26 6.06 0.99 -28.99
C GLU A 26 7.54 0.76 -29.29
N LYS A 27 8.41 0.83 -28.26
CA LYS A 27 9.64 0.01 -28.26
C LYS A 27 10.37 -0.22 -26.93
N GLU A 28 9.86 0.23 -25.78
CA GLU A 28 10.51 -0.03 -24.47
C GLU A 28 9.55 -0.49 -23.35
N LEU A 29 8.36 -1.00 -23.70
CA LEU A 29 7.30 -1.35 -22.72
C LEU A 29 7.01 -2.85 -22.56
N GLU A 30 7.71 -3.72 -23.28
CA GLU A 30 7.28 -5.12 -23.44
C GLU A 30 7.79 -6.13 -22.39
N LYS A 31 8.28 -5.70 -21.21
CA LYS A 31 8.92 -6.65 -20.25
C LYS A 31 8.67 -6.44 -18.75
N ARG A 32 7.60 -5.78 -18.31
CA ARG A 32 7.21 -5.79 -16.88
C ARG A 32 5.73 -6.10 -16.71
N ASN A 33 5.47 -7.37 -16.41
CA ASN A 33 4.17 -7.94 -16.10
C ASN A 33 3.78 -7.64 -14.63
N ASP A 34 3.76 -6.36 -14.27
CA ASP A 34 3.60 -5.95 -12.87
C ASP A 34 2.23 -5.31 -12.64
N GLN A 35 1.50 -5.76 -11.62
CA GLN A 35 0.21 -5.21 -11.16
C GLN A 35 0.34 -3.78 -10.60
N SER A 36 1.57 -3.28 -10.53
CA SER A 36 1.96 -1.97 -10.01
C SER A 36 1.78 -0.88 -11.07
N PHE A 37 0.54 -0.56 -11.47
CA PHE A 37 0.25 0.61 -12.29
C PHE A 37 -1.16 1.15 -12.02
N TYR A 38 -1.36 2.45 -12.22
CA TYR A 38 -2.68 3.07 -12.24
C TYR A 38 -2.95 3.71 -13.60
N LEU A 39 -4.22 3.88 -13.90
CA LEU A 39 -4.70 4.54 -15.11
C LEU A 39 -5.38 5.85 -14.70
N ASP A 40 -4.96 6.94 -15.34
CA ASP A 40 -5.54 8.27 -15.16
C ASP A 40 -6.49 8.56 -16.34
N LEU A 41 -7.79 8.62 -16.07
CA LEU A 41 -8.82 8.94 -17.06
C LEU A 41 -9.01 10.46 -17.04
N GLU A 42 -8.48 11.14 -18.05
CA GLU A 42 -8.33 12.60 -18.05
C GLU A 42 -9.52 13.34 -18.66
N ASP A 43 -10.42 12.62 -19.35
CA ASP A 43 -11.57 13.19 -20.03
C ASP A 43 -12.84 12.33 -19.90
N THR A 44 -13.97 12.90 -20.29
CA THR A 44 -15.28 12.26 -20.21
C THR A 44 -15.54 11.21 -21.30
N GLY A 45 -14.63 11.03 -22.25
CA GLY A 45 -14.70 10.00 -23.29
C GLY A 45 -13.87 8.75 -22.96
N SER A 46 -13.04 8.84 -21.92
CA SER A 46 -12.11 7.81 -21.48
C SER A 46 -12.85 6.64 -20.86
N ARG A 47 -12.41 5.42 -21.21
CA ARG A 47 -13.00 4.17 -20.72
C ARG A 47 -12.05 3.01 -20.89
N ILE A 48 -12.20 2.02 -20.02
CA ILE A 48 -11.36 0.82 -20.01
C ILE A 48 -12.29 -0.38 -20.06
N LYS A 49 -12.21 -1.16 -21.15
CA LYS A 49 -12.88 -2.46 -21.25
C LYS A 49 -11.94 -3.54 -20.74
N ILE A 50 -12.43 -4.36 -19.82
CA ILE A 50 -11.74 -5.59 -19.43
C ILE A 50 -12.10 -6.67 -20.46
N THR A 51 -11.08 -7.26 -21.09
CA THR A 51 -11.27 -8.24 -22.18
C THR A 51 -11.40 -9.67 -21.67
N THR A 52 -11.08 -9.91 -20.39
CA THR A 52 -11.28 -11.19 -19.72
C THR A 52 -12.77 -11.56 -19.72
N PRO A 53 -13.16 -12.73 -20.25
CA PRO A 53 -14.55 -13.17 -20.24
C PRO A 53 -15.09 -13.33 -18.82
N ILE A 54 -16.23 -12.73 -18.55
CA ILE A 54 -16.92 -12.84 -17.26
C ILE A 54 -17.87 -14.05 -17.31
N PRO A 55 -17.78 -15.01 -16.36
CA PRO A 55 -18.68 -16.16 -16.29
C PRO A 55 -20.04 -15.78 -15.69
N ASP A 56 -21.00 -16.71 -15.73
CA ASP A 56 -22.21 -16.60 -14.92
C ASP A 56 -21.82 -16.57 -13.42
N MET A 57 -22.46 -15.69 -12.64
CA MET A 57 -22.14 -15.49 -11.23
C MET A 57 -23.38 -15.66 -10.35
N SER A 58 -23.34 -16.66 -9.48
CA SER A 58 -24.26 -16.74 -8.34
C SER A 58 -23.76 -15.97 -7.12
N GLU A 59 -22.47 -15.65 -7.09
CA GLU A 59 -21.82 -14.83 -6.07
C GLU A 59 -20.73 -13.99 -6.72
N VAL A 60 -20.51 -12.79 -6.19
CA VAL A 60 -19.47 -11.90 -6.70
C VAL A 60 -18.90 -11.05 -5.59
N SER A 61 -17.59 -10.83 -5.64
CA SER A 61 -16.96 -9.69 -5.01
C SER A 61 -16.09 -8.96 -6.02
N TYR A 62 -15.96 -7.65 -5.90
CA TYR A 62 -14.91 -6.92 -6.59
C TYR A 62 -14.36 -5.83 -5.69
N CYS A 63 -13.10 -5.48 -5.91
CA CYS A 63 -12.43 -4.38 -5.23
C CYS A 63 -11.72 -3.49 -6.25
N ILE A 64 -11.69 -2.20 -5.99
CA ILE A 64 -11.02 -1.19 -6.83
C ILE A 64 -10.45 -0.09 -5.95
N TRP A 65 -9.26 0.38 -6.30
CA TRP A 65 -8.75 1.64 -5.77
C TRP A 65 -9.09 2.76 -6.71
N MET A 66 -9.58 3.88 -6.16
CA MET A 66 -9.89 5.06 -6.94
C MET A 66 -9.44 6.34 -6.24
N LYS A 67 -9.25 7.40 -7.03
CA LYS A 67 -9.18 8.79 -6.54
C LYS A 67 -9.79 9.74 -7.56
N SER A 68 -10.60 10.69 -7.09
CA SER A 68 -11.17 11.78 -7.91
C SER A 68 -11.38 13.04 -7.09
N THR A 69 -11.45 14.19 -7.75
CA THR A 69 -11.92 15.48 -7.19
C THR A 69 -13.09 16.05 -8.01
N THR A 70 -13.59 15.28 -8.98
CA THR A 70 -14.61 15.73 -9.92
C THR A 70 -15.98 15.63 -9.27
N ASN A 71 -16.93 16.49 -9.68
CA ASN A 71 -18.26 16.60 -9.06
C ASN A 71 -19.42 16.16 -9.98
N ASN A 72 -19.15 15.55 -11.13
CA ASN A 72 -20.19 14.83 -11.88
C ASN A 72 -20.46 13.48 -11.21
N ASP A 73 -21.49 12.77 -11.65
CA ASP A 73 -21.84 11.46 -11.06
C ASP A 73 -20.65 10.50 -11.17
N GLY A 74 -20.14 10.29 -12.38
CA GLY A 74 -19.05 9.34 -12.63
C GLY A 74 -19.43 7.87 -12.40
N THR A 75 -18.67 6.95 -12.99
CA THR A 75 -18.96 5.50 -12.93
C THR A 75 -17.69 4.71 -12.68
N LEU A 76 -17.62 4.02 -11.54
CA LEU A 76 -16.43 3.22 -11.21
C LEU A 76 -16.40 1.95 -12.05
N MET A 77 -17.50 1.21 -12.07
CA MET A 77 -17.61 -0.05 -12.77
C MET A 77 -19.03 -0.24 -13.31
N SER A 78 -19.12 -0.67 -14.58
CA SER A 78 -20.35 -1.05 -15.26
C SER A 78 -20.15 -2.40 -15.93
N TYR A 79 -20.97 -3.38 -15.58
CA TYR A 79 -21.09 -4.65 -16.27
C TYR A 79 -22.47 -4.75 -16.92
N ALA A 80 -22.49 -5.04 -18.22
CA ALA A 80 -23.71 -5.10 -19.03
C ALA A 80 -23.76 -6.39 -19.85
N VAL A 81 -24.94 -6.97 -19.99
CA VAL A 81 -25.26 -8.12 -20.85
C VAL A 81 -26.32 -7.71 -21.89
N PRO A 82 -26.54 -8.46 -22.98
CA PRO A 82 -27.35 -8.01 -24.13
C PRO A 82 -28.77 -7.51 -23.81
N ASN A 83 -29.35 -7.90 -22.68
CA ASN A 83 -30.70 -7.50 -22.25
C ASN A 83 -30.72 -6.73 -20.93
N ASP A 84 -29.58 -6.49 -20.30
CA ASP A 84 -29.46 -5.79 -19.02
C ASP A 84 -28.19 -4.92 -19.04
N ALA A 85 -28.41 -3.62 -19.17
CA ALA A 85 -27.36 -2.60 -19.18
C ALA A 85 -26.69 -2.43 -17.79
N ASN A 86 -27.41 -2.81 -16.73
CA ASN A 86 -27.07 -2.57 -15.34
C ASN A 86 -26.99 -3.91 -14.57
N GLU A 87 -26.43 -4.93 -15.20
CA GLU A 87 -26.25 -6.27 -14.63
C GLU A 87 -25.50 -6.17 -13.29
N LEU A 88 -24.45 -5.35 -13.27
CA LEU A 88 -23.80 -4.90 -12.03
C LEU A 88 -23.18 -3.52 -12.26
N LEU A 89 -23.59 -2.53 -11.45
CA LEU A 89 -23.17 -1.14 -11.66
C LEU A 89 -22.96 -0.41 -10.33
N LEU A 90 -21.83 0.31 -10.25
CA LEU A 90 -21.49 1.24 -9.18
C LEU A 90 -21.10 2.59 -9.78
N LEU A 91 -21.95 3.58 -9.54
CA LEU A 91 -21.80 4.94 -10.06
C LEU A 91 -22.03 5.99 -8.96
N ASP A 92 -21.90 7.26 -9.34
CA ASP A 92 -22.10 8.41 -8.46
C ASP A 92 -21.09 8.45 -7.31
N TYR A 93 -19.82 8.73 -7.58
CA TYR A 93 -18.80 8.83 -6.52
C TYR A 93 -18.99 10.01 -5.57
N GLY A 94 -19.94 10.91 -5.84
CA GLY A 94 -20.38 11.92 -4.89
C GLY A 94 -21.47 11.41 -3.93
N ASN A 95 -22.15 10.32 -4.30
CA ASN A 95 -23.19 9.69 -3.50
C ASN A 95 -23.49 8.26 -4.02
N LEU A 96 -22.66 7.29 -3.62
CA LEU A 96 -22.58 5.98 -4.30
C LEU A 96 -23.94 5.32 -4.51
N LYS A 97 -24.23 4.96 -5.77
CA LYS A 97 -25.44 4.29 -6.25
C LYS A 97 -25.10 2.87 -6.70
N ILE A 98 -25.90 1.91 -6.25
CA ILE A 98 -25.69 0.48 -6.51
C ILE A 98 -26.85 -0.07 -7.33
N TYR A 99 -26.54 -0.78 -8.41
CA TYR A 99 -27.50 -1.57 -9.19
C TYR A 99 -27.01 -3.01 -9.31
N ILE A 100 -27.96 -3.95 -9.19
CA ILE A 100 -27.71 -5.39 -9.30
C ILE A 100 -28.86 -5.97 -10.13
N ASN A 101 -28.55 -6.51 -11.32
CA ASN A 101 -29.50 -7.07 -12.27
C ASN A 101 -30.64 -6.06 -12.61
N ASP A 102 -30.27 -4.86 -13.05
CA ASP A 102 -31.15 -3.71 -13.36
C ASP A 102 -31.99 -3.17 -12.20
N ARG A 103 -31.78 -3.68 -10.98
CA ARG A 103 -32.54 -3.24 -9.81
C ARG A 103 -31.71 -2.29 -8.99
N TYR A 104 -32.12 -1.02 -8.97
CA TYR A 104 -31.61 -0.01 -8.04
C TYR A 104 -31.68 -0.54 -6.59
N ALA A 105 -30.54 -0.67 -5.94
CA ALA A 105 -30.44 -1.16 -4.57
C ALA A 105 -30.62 0.00 -3.59
N GLU A 106 -29.67 0.93 -3.57
CA GLU A 106 -29.71 2.13 -2.72
C GLU A 106 -28.74 3.22 -3.18
N THR A 107 -28.80 4.35 -2.47
CA THR A 107 -27.86 5.46 -2.52
C THR A 107 -27.31 5.64 -1.11
N THR A 108 -25.99 5.52 -0.96
CA THR A 108 -25.34 5.31 0.35
C THR A 108 -25.20 6.57 1.21
N GLY A 109 -25.29 7.77 0.62
CA GLY A 109 -24.93 9.01 1.29
C GLY A 109 -23.42 9.23 1.46
N VAL A 110 -22.59 8.34 0.90
CA VAL A 110 -21.13 8.40 0.98
C VAL A 110 -20.55 8.97 -0.31
N ALA A 111 -19.72 9.99 -0.15
CA ALA A 111 -18.90 10.60 -1.20
C ALA A 111 -17.46 10.11 -1.06
N ILE A 112 -16.81 9.82 -2.19
CA ILE A 112 -15.42 9.33 -2.31
C ILE A 112 -14.61 10.14 -3.33
N ASN A 113 -15.10 11.33 -3.69
CA ASN A 113 -14.48 12.27 -4.63
C ASN A 113 -13.81 13.45 -3.91
N ASP A 114 -13.29 13.21 -2.71
CA ASP A 114 -12.68 14.21 -1.83
C ASP A 114 -11.19 14.47 -2.14
N GLY A 115 -10.65 13.82 -3.18
CA GLY A 115 -9.26 13.96 -3.60
C GLY A 115 -8.27 13.10 -2.82
N ILE A 116 -8.71 12.15 -2.00
CA ILE A 116 -7.85 11.07 -1.49
C ILE A 116 -8.17 9.73 -2.17
N CYS A 117 -7.31 8.71 -1.98
CA CYS A 117 -7.59 7.38 -2.52
C CYS A 117 -8.51 6.64 -1.56
N HIS A 118 -9.47 5.93 -2.15
CA HIS A 118 -10.33 5.02 -1.43
C HIS A 118 -10.22 3.60 -1.99
N HIS A 119 -10.26 2.63 -1.10
CA HIS A 119 -10.39 1.22 -1.42
C HIS A 119 -11.88 0.84 -1.35
N ILE A 120 -12.48 0.56 -2.50
CA ILE A 120 -13.90 0.28 -2.63
C ILE A 120 -14.06 -1.21 -2.90
N CYS A 121 -14.82 -1.92 -2.06
CA CYS A 121 -15.14 -3.33 -2.30
C CYS A 121 -16.64 -3.56 -2.24
N PHE A 122 -17.16 -4.33 -3.18
CA PHE A 122 -18.54 -4.77 -3.21
C PHE A 122 -18.59 -6.29 -3.09
N THR A 123 -19.63 -6.80 -2.42
CA THR A 123 -19.90 -8.25 -2.31
C THR A 123 -21.39 -8.49 -2.51
N TRP A 124 -21.78 -9.59 -3.16
CA TRP A 124 -23.18 -10.02 -3.31
C TRP A 124 -23.30 -11.53 -3.50
N THR A 125 -24.42 -12.10 -3.03
CA THR A 125 -24.79 -13.51 -3.25
C THR A 125 -26.25 -13.64 -3.69
N SER A 126 -26.49 -14.47 -4.70
CA SER A 126 -27.81 -14.80 -5.24
C SER A 126 -28.72 -15.45 -4.21
N THR A 127 -28.17 -16.37 -3.40
CA THR A 127 -28.96 -17.23 -2.49
C THR A 127 -29.82 -16.41 -1.54
N THR A 128 -29.26 -15.34 -0.98
CA THR A 128 -29.94 -14.45 -0.03
C THR A 128 -30.24 -13.07 -0.62
N GLY A 129 -29.66 -12.73 -1.77
CA GLY A 129 -29.65 -11.38 -2.33
C GLY A 129 -28.78 -10.40 -1.53
N HIS A 130 -28.08 -10.87 -0.51
CA HIS A 130 -27.37 -10.00 0.42
C HIS A 130 -26.17 -9.35 -0.26
N TYR A 131 -26.06 -8.03 -0.18
CA TYR A 131 -24.92 -7.26 -0.65
C TYR A 131 -24.32 -6.40 0.45
N LYS A 132 -23.02 -6.11 0.31
CA LYS A 132 -22.33 -5.09 1.08
C LYS A 132 -21.44 -4.25 0.19
N LEU A 133 -21.38 -2.96 0.49
CA LEU A 133 -20.38 -2.04 -0.05
C LEU A 133 -19.47 -1.60 1.09
N TYR A 134 -18.17 -1.65 0.84
CA TYR A 134 -17.12 -1.22 1.76
C TYR A 134 -16.36 -0.05 1.15
N VAL A 135 -16.08 0.96 1.97
CA VAL A 135 -15.16 2.05 1.67
C VAL A 135 -14.09 2.01 2.74
N ASP A 136 -12.83 1.84 2.33
CA ASP A 136 -11.66 1.75 3.22
C ASP A 136 -11.80 0.67 4.31
N GLY A 137 -12.43 -0.45 3.93
CA GLY A 137 -12.69 -1.59 4.81
C GLY A 137 -13.89 -1.40 5.75
N VAL A 138 -14.56 -0.24 5.73
CA VAL A 138 -15.76 0.06 6.53
C VAL A 138 -17.01 -0.18 5.69
N VAL A 139 -18.00 -0.87 6.24
CA VAL A 139 -19.29 -1.10 5.58
C VAL A 139 -20.06 0.22 5.49
N VAL A 140 -20.41 0.63 4.27
CA VAL A 140 -21.21 1.84 3.98
C VAL A 140 -22.60 1.52 3.42
N ALA A 141 -22.81 0.28 2.96
CA ALA A 141 -24.10 -0.23 2.51
C ALA A 141 -24.22 -1.71 2.90
N ASP A 142 -25.39 -2.12 3.38
CA ASP A 142 -25.67 -3.48 3.84
C ASP A 142 -27.16 -3.79 3.65
N GLY A 143 -27.47 -4.65 2.68
CA GLY A 143 -28.86 -4.82 2.25
C GLY A 143 -29.11 -6.09 1.46
N THR A 144 -30.33 -6.22 0.94
CA THR A 144 -30.73 -7.35 0.08
C THR A 144 -31.31 -6.85 -1.24
N LYS A 145 -30.86 -7.43 -2.36
CA LYS A 145 -31.36 -7.15 -3.70
C LYS A 145 -31.12 -8.35 -4.62
N ALA A 146 -31.95 -8.47 -5.65
CA ALA A 146 -31.79 -9.48 -6.69
C ALA A 146 -31.70 -10.93 -6.17
N GLN A 147 -32.39 -11.26 -5.08
CA GLN A 147 -32.36 -12.64 -4.55
C GLN A 147 -32.86 -13.66 -5.61
N GLY A 148 -32.13 -14.78 -5.72
CA GLY A 148 -32.47 -15.92 -6.58
C GLY A 148 -32.18 -15.70 -8.06
N VAL A 149 -31.55 -14.59 -8.45
CA VAL A 149 -31.10 -14.36 -9.84
C VAL A 149 -29.67 -14.85 -10.02
N THR A 150 -29.31 -15.29 -11.21
CA THR A 150 -27.90 -15.49 -11.59
C THR A 150 -27.49 -14.27 -12.38
N LEU A 151 -26.37 -13.65 -12.04
CA LEU A 151 -25.82 -12.60 -12.91
C LEU A 151 -25.28 -13.27 -14.17
N GLU A 152 -25.77 -12.87 -15.34
CA GLU A 152 -25.44 -13.49 -16.62
C GLU A 152 -23.99 -13.21 -17.01
N GLY A 153 -23.28 -14.23 -17.48
CA GLY A 153 -21.95 -14.13 -18.05
C GLY A 153 -21.96 -13.73 -19.52
N GLY A 154 -20.77 -13.56 -20.10
CA GLY A 154 -20.61 -13.26 -21.53
C GLY A 154 -20.92 -11.81 -21.93
N GLY A 155 -21.22 -10.94 -20.96
CA GLY A 155 -21.35 -9.50 -21.13
C GLY A 155 -20.02 -8.74 -21.26
N SER A 156 -20.11 -7.41 -21.16
CA SER A 156 -18.99 -6.47 -21.22
C SER A 156 -18.80 -5.72 -19.92
N LEU A 157 -17.56 -5.75 -19.42
CA LEU A 157 -17.13 -5.07 -18.20
C LEU A 157 -16.31 -3.82 -18.54
N TYR A 158 -16.78 -2.66 -18.09
CA TYR A 158 -16.13 -1.38 -18.24
C TYR A 158 -15.81 -0.74 -16.90
N LEU A 159 -14.65 -0.08 -16.86
CA LEU A 159 -14.31 0.91 -15.85
C LEU A 159 -14.37 2.30 -16.47
N GLY A 160 -14.93 3.23 -15.70
CA GLY A 160 -14.94 4.65 -16.03
C GLY A 160 -16.12 5.16 -16.85
N GLN A 161 -17.04 4.29 -17.27
CA GLN A 161 -18.25 4.67 -17.98
C GLN A 161 -19.42 3.79 -17.59
N ASP A 162 -20.61 4.37 -17.67
CA ASP A 162 -21.88 3.67 -17.62
C ASP A 162 -22.29 3.20 -19.01
N GLN A 163 -22.78 1.96 -19.11
CA GLN A 163 -23.28 1.37 -20.35
C GLN A 163 -24.81 1.44 -20.34
N ASP A 164 -25.45 2.11 -21.31
CA ASP A 164 -26.91 1.95 -21.51
C ASP A 164 -27.24 0.77 -22.45
N ILE A 165 -26.22 0.26 -23.17
CA ILE A 165 -26.23 -0.98 -23.94
C ILE A 165 -24.84 -1.62 -23.87
N VAL A 166 -24.74 -2.92 -24.11
CA VAL A 166 -23.44 -3.61 -24.21
C VAL A 166 -22.51 -2.86 -25.17
N ASP A 167 -21.31 -2.53 -24.70
CA ASP A 167 -20.26 -1.82 -25.45
C ASP A 167 -20.64 -0.41 -25.95
N GLY A 168 -21.70 0.23 -25.43
CA GLY A 168 -22.16 1.49 -26.02
C GLY A 168 -23.06 2.38 -25.17
N HIS A 169 -23.47 3.48 -25.81
CA HIS A 169 -24.31 4.53 -25.23
C HIS A 169 -23.74 5.20 -23.97
N PHE A 170 -22.41 5.33 -23.93
CA PHE A 170 -21.73 6.03 -22.86
C PHE A 170 -22.15 7.51 -22.76
N SER A 171 -22.22 8.02 -21.53
CA SER A 171 -22.63 9.39 -21.22
C SER A 171 -21.50 10.17 -20.56
N ASN A 172 -21.16 11.33 -21.13
CA ASN A 172 -20.14 12.22 -20.56
C ASN A 172 -20.47 12.71 -19.15
N PHE A 173 -21.74 12.72 -18.74
CA PHE A 173 -22.16 13.14 -17.41
C PHE A 173 -21.87 12.07 -16.34
N GLN A 174 -21.84 10.79 -16.75
CA GLN A 174 -21.59 9.65 -15.88
C GLN A 174 -20.15 9.12 -16.03
N ALA A 175 -19.30 9.81 -16.78
CA ALA A 175 -17.92 9.41 -16.99
C ALA A 175 -17.07 9.63 -15.72
N PHE A 176 -16.27 8.63 -15.37
CA PHE A 176 -15.27 8.79 -14.32
C PHE A 176 -14.10 9.64 -14.81
N ILE A 177 -13.73 10.63 -14.02
CA ILE A 177 -12.50 11.40 -14.23
C ILE A 177 -11.66 11.28 -12.98
N GLY A 178 -10.44 10.77 -13.11
CA GLY A 178 -9.53 10.51 -12.01
C GLY A 178 -8.77 9.23 -12.23
N GLN A 179 -8.36 8.60 -11.14
CA GLN A 179 -7.44 7.49 -11.17
C GLN A 179 -8.05 6.21 -10.66
N ILE A 180 -7.70 5.10 -11.31
CA ILE A 180 -8.06 3.75 -10.89
C ILE A 180 -6.87 2.79 -10.96
N THR A 181 -6.84 1.81 -10.06
CA THR A 181 -5.86 0.72 -10.04
C THR A 181 -6.40 -0.49 -9.31
N GLN A 182 -5.72 -1.63 -9.48
CA GLN A 182 -5.94 -2.86 -8.71
C GLN A 182 -7.40 -3.32 -8.69
N PHE A 183 -8.10 -3.19 -9.84
CA PHE A 183 -9.43 -3.78 -9.98
C PHE A 183 -9.32 -5.30 -10.03
N ASN A 184 -9.94 -5.98 -9.06
CA ASN A 184 -9.93 -7.44 -8.94
C ASN A 184 -11.33 -7.95 -8.66
N MET A 185 -11.64 -9.16 -9.11
CA MET A 185 -12.97 -9.74 -9.05
C MET A 185 -12.94 -11.22 -8.69
N TRP A 186 -13.84 -11.64 -7.80
CA TRP A 186 -13.95 -13.00 -7.28
C TRP A 186 -15.34 -13.58 -7.49
N GLY A 187 -15.42 -14.88 -7.78
CA GLY A 187 -16.68 -15.64 -7.92
C GLY A 187 -17.28 -16.12 -6.60
N ARG A 188 -16.99 -15.41 -5.51
CA ARG A 188 -17.42 -15.72 -4.14
C ARG A 188 -17.56 -14.43 -3.32
N VAL A 189 -18.29 -14.51 -2.22
CA VAL A 189 -18.35 -13.41 -1.23
C VAL A 189 -17.05 -13.39 -0.41
N LEU A 190 -16.33 -12.25 -0.44
CA LEU A 190 -15.19 -12.01 0.43
C LEU A 190 -15.64 -11.68 1.85
N SER A 191 -14.87 -12.15 2.82
CA SER A 191 -15.03 -11.75 4.22
C SER A 191 -14.49 -10.34 4.48
N ALA A 192 -14.95 -9.71 5.58
CA ALA A 192 -14.43 -8.40 5.99
C ALA A 192 -12.91 -8.44 6.24
N GLN A 193 -12.38 -9.54 6.77
CA GLN A 193 -10.93 -9.72 6.99
C GLN A 193 -10.16 -9.75 5.67
N GLU A 194 -10.68 -10.45 4.66
CA GLU A 194 -10.10 -10.52 3.32
C GLU A 194 -10.09 -9.15 2.62
N ILE A 195 -11.16 -8.37 2.79
CA ILE A 195 -11.27 -7.00 2.28
C ILE A 195 -10.28 -6.07 2.98
N SER A 196 -10.17 -6.14 4.30
CA SER A 196 -9.17 -5.36 5.07
C SER A 196 -7.74 -5.76 4.74
N ALA A 197 -7.50 -7.02 4.37
CA ALA A 197 -6.20 -7.53 3.94
C ALA A 197 -5.83 -7.18 2.49
N GLN A 198 -6.74 -6.53 1.74
CA GLN A 198 -6.48 -6.04 0.37
C GLN A 198 -5.93 -7.12 -0.57
N LEU A 199 -6.61 -8.27 -0.63
CA LEU A 199 -6.24 -9.34 -1.55
C LEU A 199 -6.13 -8.83 -3.00
N GLY A 200 -4.96 -9.05 -3.60
CA GLY A 200 -4.63 -8.50 -4.92
C GLY A 200 -4.97 -9.39 -6.13
N ASN A 201 -5.41 -10.64 -5.92
CA ASN A 201 -5.63 -11.61 -7.01
C ASN A 201 -7.05 -12.20 -6.97
N GLY A 202 -7.87 -11.82 -7.95
CA GLY A 202 -9.22 -12.35 -8.19
C GLY A 202 -9.24 -13.59 -9.09
N ASP A 203 -10.14 -14.53 -8.80
CA ASP A 203 -10.30 -15.76 -9.60
C ASP A 203 -11.17 -15.56 -10.86
N ILE A 204 -12.05 -14.55 -10.88
CA ILE A 204 -12.74 -14.08 -12.09
C ILE A 204 -11.83 -13.14 -12.88
N TYR A 205 -11.25 -12.15 -12.19
CA TYR A 205 -10.39 -11.17 -12.81
C TYR A 205 -9.29 -10.71 -11.86
N THR A 206 -8.09 -10.62 -12.40
CA THR A 206 -6.93 -10.02 -11.73
C THR A 206 -6.45 -8.81 -12.54
N TRP A 207 -6.12 -7.71 -11.87
CA TRP A 207 -5.65 -6.48 -12.49
C TRP A 207 -4.41 -6.73 -13.36
N ASP A 208 -4.59 -6.66 -14.69
CA ASP A 208 -3.55 -6.98 -15.66
C ASP A 208 -3.70 -6.08 -16.89
N PHE A 209 -2.68 -5.25 -17.15
CA PHE A 209 -2.67 -4.31 -18.27
C PHE A 209 -2.90 -5.00 -19.63
N SER A 210 -2.41 -6.23 -19.81
CA SER A 210 -2.54 -6.98 -21.07
C SER A 210 -3.99 -7.34 -21.42
N THR A 211 -4.89 -7.26 -20.44
CA THR A 211 -6.32 -7.55 -20.57
C THR A 211 -7.18 -6.29 -20.67
N LEU A 212 -6.57 -5.11 -20.81
CA LEU A 212 -7.28 -3.83 -20.88
C LEU A 212 -7.35 -3.33 -22.31
N SER A 213 -8.57 -3.06 -22.79
CA SER A 213 -8.81 -2.31 -24.02
C SER A 213 -9.21 -0.88 -23.67
N ILE A 214 -8.28 0.05 -23.90
CA ILE A 214 -8.37 1.44 -23.44
C ILE A 214 -8.81 2.33 -24.60
N THR A 215 -9.78 3.22 -24.36
CA THR A 215 -10.21 4.25 -25.32
C THR A 215 -10.23 5.62 -24.64
N GLY A 216 -9.86 6.68 -25.37
CA GLY A 216 -9.85 8.07 -24.88
C GLY A 216 -8.47 8.53 -24.42
N THR A 217 -8.44 9.62 -23.64
CA THR A 217 -7.20 10.16 -23.07
C THR A 217 -6.93 9.51 -21.72
N VAL A 218 -6.27 8.35 -21.77
CA VAL A 218 -5.86 7.61 -20.57
C VAL A 218 -4.34 7.57 -20.48
N THR A 219 -3.81 8.07 -19.38
CA THR A 219 -2.37 8.00 -19.10
C THR A 219 -2.11 6.83 -18.16
N GLN A 220 -1.39 5.82 -18.66
CA GLN A 220 -0.83 4.78 -17.80
C GLN A 220 0.34 5.35 -17.03
N ARG A 221 0.34 5.13 -15.71
CA ARG A 221 1.46 5.45 -14.84
C ARG A 221 1.80 4.21 -14.06
N PHE A 222 3.02 3.72 -14.24
CA PHE A 222 3.54 2.68 -13.37
C PHE A 222 3.53 3.22 -11.94
N LEU A 223 3.01 2.44 -11.00
CA LEU A 223 3.54 2.51 -9.66
C LEU A 223 4.97 2.08 -9.85
N ASP A 224 5.93 2.98 -9.62
CA ASP A 224 7.26 2.47 -9.40
C ASP A 224 7.14 1.46 -8.25
N ILE A 225 7.78 0.32 -8.39
CA ILE A 225 8.20 -0.45 -7.22
C ILE A 225 9.55 0.20 -6.90
N CYS A 226 9.64 1.34 -6.21
CA CYS A 226 8.81 1.82 -5.10
C CYS A 226 8.48 3.34 -5.24
N ASP A 227 7.35 3.74 -5.81
CA ASP A 227 6.96 5.13 -6.03
C ASP A 227 5.55 5.24 -6.68
N GLY A 228 4.51 5.30 -5.83
CA GLY A 228 3.47 6.31 -6.03
C GLY A 228 4.11 7.62 -5.62
N GLY A 229 4.56 8.42 -6.58
CA GLY A 229 5.55 9.49 -6.41
C GLY A 229 5.13 10.73 -5.61
N ALA A 230 4.45 10.57 -4.50
CA ALA A 230 4.92 11.12 -3.24
C ALA A 230 4.41 10.23 -2.09
N VAL A 231 5.35 9.55 -1.46
CA VAL A 231 5.50 9.54 -0.01
C VAL A 231 4.53 10.48 0.72
N LYS A 232 3.59 9.92 1.48
CA LYS A 232 3.24 10.47 2.80
C LYS A 232 2.58 9.44 3.72
N CYS A 233 3.19 8.25 3.80
CA CYS A 233 3.08 7.40 4.99
C CYS A 233 4.49 7.19 5.56
N ASP A 234 5.08 8.30 5.99
CA ASP A 234 6.38 8.39 6.65
C ASP A 234 6.38 7.83 8.09
N PRO A 235 7.04 6.72 8.47
CA PRO A 235 8.06 5.96 7.77
C PRO A 235 7.57 4.70 7.04
N HIS A 236 8.28 4.42 5.95
CA HIS A 236 8.21 3.19 5.18
C HIS A 236 9.40 2.29 5.53
N PHE A 237 9.14 1.00 5.75
CA PHE A 237 10.14 -0.01 6.06
C PHE A 237 10.18 -1.06 4.95
N THR A 238 11.39 -1.55 4.68
CA THR A 238 11.61 -2.81 3.98
C THR A 238 12.39 -3.70 4.93
N THR A 239 11.85 -4.87 5.24
CA THR A 239 12.52 -5.84 6.10
C THR A 239 13.75 -6.43 5.40
N LEU A 240 14.57 -7.14 6.16
CA LEU A 240 15.81 -7.72 5.66
C LEU A 240 15.58 -8.81 4.59
N ASP A 241 14.40 -9.43 4.60
CA ASP A 241 13.98 -10.45 3.63
C ASP A 241 13.10 -9.88 2.51
N GLY A 242 12.80 -8.58 2.54
CA GLY A 242 12.20 -7.84 1.41
C GLY A 242 10.71 -7.54 1.54
N ARG A 243 10.09 -7.75 2.71
CA ARG A 243 8.70 -7.32 2.95
C ARG A 243 8.62 -5.81 3.13
N HIS A 244 7.78 -5.18 2.33
CA HIS A 244 7.49 -3.76 2.43
C HIS A 244 6.29 -3.50 3.34
N TYR A 245 6.36 -2.47 4.18
CA TYR A 245 5.24 -2.00 4.99
C TYR A 245 5.43 -0.57 5.52
N SER A 246 4.37 0.03 6.06
CA SER A 246 4.40 1.38 6.63
C SER A 246 3.94 1.36 8.09
N HIS A 247 4.54 2.18 8.95
CA HIS A 247 4.15 2.28 10.35
C HIS A 247 4.36 3.69 10.93
N GLN A 248 3.29 4.34 11.38
CA GLN A 248 3.27 5.74 11.86
C GLN A 248 3.51 5.89 13.38
N GLY A 249 4.44 5.12 13.93
CA GLY A 249 4.68 5.10 15.36
C GLY A 249 5.36 6.37 15.89
N VAL A 250 4.84 6.93 16.99
CA VAL A 250 5.52 8.01 17.75
C VAL A 250 6.12 7.43 19.02
N CYS A 251 7.44 7.18 19.02
CA CYS A 251 8.33 6.90 20.16
C CYS A 251 9.67 6.31 19.65
N TRP A 252 10.41 5.65 20.54
CA TRP A 252 11.49 4.73 20.21
C TRP A 252 10.98 3.36 19.79
N TYR A 253 11.56 2.82 18.73
CA TYR A 253 11.25 1.48 18.23
C TYR A 253 12.52 0.66 18.02
N THR A 254 12.40 -0.65 18.20
CA THR A 254 13.49 -1.59 17.92
C THR A 254 13.51 -1.93 16.43
N LEU A 255 14.50 -1.39 15.71
CA LEU A 255 14.68 -1.67 14.28
C LEU A 255 15.17 -3.09 14.06
N VAL A 256 16.26 -3.43 14.74
CA VAL A 256 16.86 -4.76 14.68
C VAL A 256 17.68 -5.00 15.95
N LYS A 257 17.63 -6.22 16.47
CA LYS A 257 18.50 -6.68 17.55
C LYS A 257 18.88 -8.15 17.33
N ASP A 258 19.96 -8.58 17.97
CA ASP A 258 20.27 -10.01 18.09
C ASP A 258 19.26 -10.70 19.02
N CYS A 259 18.64 -11.78 18.55
CA CYS A 259 17.64 -12.54 19.28
C CYS A 259 18.10 -13.97 19.56
N SER A 260 19.39 -14.26 19.33
CA SER A 260 20.02 -15.56 19.64
C SER A 260 20.07 -15.85 21.14
N ASN A 261 20.06 -14.80 21.97
CA ASN A 261 20.29 -14.86 23.41
C ASN A 261 19.25 -14.02 24.16
N VAL A 262 19.04 -14.33 25.45
CA VAL A 262 18.16 -13.54 26.34
C VAL A 262 18.61 -12.06 26.42
N LYS A 263 19.92 -11.84 26.47
CA LYS A 263 20.51 -10.51 26.33
C LYS A 263 21.05 -10.37 24.91
N PRO A 264 20.58 -9.38 24.12
CA PRO A 264 21.05 -9.18 22.75
C PRO A 264 22.53 -8.76 22.74
N ASP A 265 23.34 -9.35 21.84
CA ASP A 265 24.73 -8.93 21.61
C ASP A 265 24.81 -7.48 21.09
N PHE A 266 23.80 -7.09 20.30
CA PHE A 266 23.63 -5.71 19.82
C PHE A 266 22.15 -5.34 19.67
N LYS A 267 21.88 -4.04 19.69
CA LYS A 267 20.55 -3.48 19.45
C LYS A 267 20.66 -2.17 18.68
N ILE A 268 19.84 -1.99 17.65
CA ILE A 268 19.65 -0.74 16.92
C ILE A 268 18.22 -0.28 17.13
N ILE A 269 18.07 0.92 17.70
CA ILE A 269 16.77 1.58 17.91
C ILE A 269 16.76 2.93 17.23
N ALA A 270 15.56 3.38 16.85
CA ALA A 270 15.36 4.72 16.29
C ALA A 270 14.20 5.41 16.99
N LYS A 271 14.33 6.73 17.18
CA LYS A 271 13.26 7.60 17.68
C LYS A 271 12.54 8.23 16.49
N PHE A 272 11.22 8.09 16.50
CA PHE A 272 10.31 8.72 15.55
C PHE A 272 9.48 9.78 16.27
N GLU A 273 9.44 10.97 15.68
CA GLU A 273 8.66 12.11 16.17
C GLU A 273 7.67 12.60 15.12
N PRO A 274 6.54 13.20 15.53
CA PRO A 274 5.62 13.82 14.60
C PRO A 274 6.32 14.90 13.76
N ARG A 275 5.97 14.96 12.48
CA ARG A 275 6.42 16.04 11.61
C ARG A 275 5.64 17.32 11.89
N GLU A 276 6.27 18.46 11.60
CA GLU A 276 5.66 19.78 11.77
C GLU A 276 4.56 20.06 10.74
N ASP A 277 4.60 19.39 9.58
CA ASP A 277 3.64 19.51 8.49
C ASP A 277 2.49 18.49 8.57
N ASN A 278 2.11 18.09 9.79
CA ASN A 278 0.94 17.26 10.03
C ASN A 278 -0.34 18.05 9.72
N THR A 279 -1.12 17.55 8.77
CA THR A 279 -2.48 18.02 8.47
C THR A 279 -3.48 17.40 9.46
N SER A 280 -4.60 18.10 9.70
CA SER A 280 -5.62 17.64 10.65
C SER A 280 -6.06 16.20 10.34
N GLY A 281 -5.81 15.27 11.27
CA GLY A 281 -6.23 13.87 11.19
C GLY A 281 -5.16 12.87 10.74
N GLU A 282 -3.97 13.31 10.31
CA GLU A 282 -2.91 12.42 9.82
C GLU A 282 -1.61 12.60 10.61
N ILE A 283 -1.16 11.55 11.30
CA ILE A 283 0.13 11.53 11.98
C ILE A 283 1.18 11.07 10.98
N LYS A 284 2.13 11.94 10.67
CA LYS A 284 3.34 11.62 9.91
C LYS A 284 4.54 11.70 10.84
N THR A 285 5.44 10.74 10.76
CA THR A 285 6.59 10.68 11.65
C THR A 285 7.91 10.70 10.89
N ARG A 286 8.95 11.20 11.55
CA ARG A 286 10.33 11.25 11.02
C ARG A 286 11.30 10.67 12.03
N VAL A 287 12.33 10.00 11.54
CA VAL A 287 13.47 9.62 12.39
C VAL A 287 14.24 10.87 12.82
N VAL A 288 14.45 10.99 14.12
CA VAL A 288 15.19 12.12 14.72
C VAL A 288 16.40 11.68 15.53
N ALA A 289 16.46 10.40 15.90
CA ALA A 289 17.59 9.83 16.63
C ALA A 289 17.76 8.34 16.30
N ILE A 290 19.01 7.86 16.31
CA ILE A 290 19.37 6.44 16.18
C ILE A 290 20.37 6.10 17.28
N ASN A 291 20.08 5.07 18.06
CA ASN A 291 21.01 4.53 19.04
C ASN A 291 21.41 3.10 18.68
N ILE A 292 22.71 2.85 18.70
CA ILE A 292 23.32 1.53 18.55
C ILE A 292 23.98 1.17 19.87
N THR A 293 23.70 -0.04 20.35
CA THR A 293 24.42 -0.66 21.47
C THR A 293 25.06 -1.95 20.98
N VAL A 294 26.35 -2.14 21.27
CA VAL A 294 27.11 -3.35 20.98
C VAL A 294 27.88 -3.75 22.23
N GLY A 295 27.44 -4.80 22.92
CA GLY A 295 28.02 -5.15 24.24
C GLY A 295 27.85 -4.04 25.27
N ASP A 296 28.98 -3.47 25.72
CA ASP A 296 29.06 -2.31 26.64
C ASP A 296 29.40 -0.99 25.92
N GLU A 297 29.51 -1.01 24.59
CA GLU A 297 29.76 0.17 23.76
C GLU A 297 28.47 0.69 23.13
N TYR A 298 28.43 2.00 22.87
CA TYR A 298 27.27 2.65 22.27
C TYR A 298 27.65 3.77 21.30
N ALA A 299 26.74 4.02 20.38
CA ALA A 299 26.69 5.22 19.55
C ALA A 299 25.27 5.78 19.61
N ASN A 300 25.13 6.98 20.15
CA ASN A 300 23.86 7.71 20.19
C ASN A 300 23.97 8.87 19.22
N VAL A 301 23.01 8.95 18.31
CA VAL A 301 22.91 10.03 17.35
C VAL A 301 21.58 10.72 17.55
N ASP A 302 21.61 12.00 17.89
CA ASP A 302 20.44 12.87 17.99
C ASP A 302 20.61 14.02 16.99
N ARG A 303 19.87 13.95 15.88
CA ARG A 303 20.02 14.85 14.72
C ARG A 303 21.47 14.92 14.21
N LEU A 304 22.23 15.94 14.59
CA LEU A 304 23.63 16.16 14.19
C LEU A 304 24.62 15.76 15.31
N ASP A 305 24.14 15.56 16.54
CA ASP A 305 25.00 15.26 17.67
C ASP A 305 25.28 13.75 17.73
N ILE A 306 26.53 13.38 17.46
CA ILE A 306 27.01 11.99 17.53
C ILE A 306 27.85 11.83 18.80
N VAL A 307 27.43 10.92 19.67
CA VAL A 307 28.18 10.53 20.87
C VAL A 307 28.46 9.04 20.81
N THR A 308 29.75 8.67 20.76
CA THR A 308 30.19 7.28 20.91
C THR A 308 30.94 7.09 22.23
N GLY A 309 30.76 5.95 22.88
CA GLY A 309 31.38 5.69 24.18
C GLY A 309 31.21 4.26 24.69
N LYS A 310 31.61 4.04 25.94
CA LYS A 310 31.38 2.77 26.68
C LYS A 310 30.66 3.06 27.99
N THR A 311 29.71 2.22 28.41
CA THR A 311 28.78 2.50 29.51
C THR A 311 29.44 2.81 30.87
N ASN A 312 30.69 2.37 31.09
CA ASN A 312 31.45 2.60 32.33
C ASN A 312 32.83 3.25 32.10
N SER A 313 33.01 3.95 30.98
CA SER A 313 34.28 4.60 30.65
C SER A 313 34.05 5.91 29.89
N LEU A 314 34.98 6.86 30.06
CA LEU A 314 35.01 8.10 29.29
C LEU A 314 35.70 7.94 27.92
N SER A 315 36.10 6.71 27.57
CA SER A 315 36.69 6.38 26.27
C SER A 315 35.63 6.34 25.17
N LYS A 316 35.99 6.77 23.95
CA LYS A 316 35.19 6.53 22.74
C LYS A 316 35.02 5.03 22.47
N SER A 317 34.01 4.69 21.67
CA SER A 317 33.83 3.33 21.17
C SER A 317 34.99 2.92 20.27
N GLU A 318 35.44 1.67 20.42
CA GLU A 318 36.46 1.03 19.57
C GLU A 318 35.81 0.07 18.56
N ILE A 319 34.59 -0.39 18.85
CA ILE A 319 33.82 -1.31 18.01
C ILE A 319 32.96 -0.54 16.98
N ILE A 320 32.30 0.53 17.42
CA ILE A 320 31.37 1.30 16.59
C ILE A 320 32.12 2.47 15.96
N GLN A 321 32.26 2.40 14.65
CA GLN A 321 32.83 3.46 13.85
C GLN A 321 31.73 4.42 13.41
N ALA A 322 31.93 5.71 13.66
CA ALA A 322 31.04 6.77 13.21
C ALA A 322 31.77 7.70 12.24
N VAL A 323 31.19 7.90 11.05
CA VAL A 323 31.69 8.81 10.03
C VAL A 323 30.58 9.83 9.74
N GLU A 324 30.89 11.10 9.97
CA GLU A 324 30.00 12.21 9.66
C GLU A 324 30.48 12.91 8.39
N THR A 325 29.55 13.20 7.50
CA THR A 325 29.74 14.09 6.34
C THR A 325 28.71 15.20 6.40
N GLU A 326 28.83 16.20 5.52
CA GLU A 326 27.85 17.30 5.44
C GLU A 326 26.40 16.84 5.20
N GLU A 327 26.19 15.62 4.69
CA GLU A 327 24.87 15.11 4.31
C GLU A 327 24.44 13.85 5.08
N LYS A 328 25.41 13.11 5.65
CA LYS A 328 25.18 11.74 6.14
C LYS A 328 25.93 11.45 7.44
N ILE A 329 25.31 10.59 8.24
CA ILE A 329 25.94 9.91 9.36
C ILE A 329 25.99 8.42 9.04
N ILE A 330 27.20 7.87 8.99
CA ILE A 330 27.41 6.45 8.78
C ILE A 330 27.94 5.84 10.07
N LEU A 331 27.16 4.93 10.66
CA LEU A 331 27.59 4.11 11.79
C LEU A 331 27.86 2.71 11.30
N SER A 332 28.96 2.08 11.71
CA SER A 332 29.22 0.69 11.37
C SER A 332 29.95 -0.05 12.47
N PHE A 333 29.66 -1.34 12.60
CA PHE A 333 30.35 -2.24 13.51
C PHE A 333 30.37 -3.64 12.92
N THR A 334 31.32 -4.45 13.38
CA THR A 334 31.47 -5.84 12.93
C THR A 334 31.38 -6.74 14.16
N LEU A 335 30.48 -7.74 14.10
CA LEU A 335 30.42 -8.82 15.07
C LEU A 335 30.57 -10.14 14.34
N LYS A 336 31.46 -11.01 14.85
CA LYS A 336 31.84 -12.26 14.17
C LYS A 336 32.31 -11.90 12.74
N ASN A 337 31.83 -12.56 11.70
CA ASN A 337 32.09 -12.24 10.29
C ASN A 337 30.93 -11.48 9.63
N THR A 338 30.15 -10.72 10.41
CA THR A 338 29.03 -9.92 9.90
C THR A 338 29.23 -8.45 10.20
N VAL A 339 29.18 -7.64 9.15
CA VAL A 339 29.26 -6.19 9.19
C VAL A 339 27.84 -5.62 9.20
N PHE A 340 27.58 -4.72 10.15
CA PHE A 340 26.35 -3.94 10.25
C PHE A 340 26.70 -2.49 9.93
N LYS A 341 25.97 -1.88 9.01
CA LYS A 341 26.18 -0.50 8.60
C LYS A 341 24.86 0.24 8.57
N VAL A 342 24.76 1.33 9.32
CA VAL A 342 23.67 2.29 9.26
C VAL A 342 24.14 3.51 8.45
N ASP A 343 23.46 3.85 7.36
CA ASP A 343 23.70 5.07 6.59
C ASP A 343 22.48 5.99 6.74
N TRP A 344 22.61 7.05 7.53
CA TRP A 344 21.55 8.01 7.81
C TRP A 344 21.79 9.31 7.04
N THR A 345 20.95 9.58 6.05
CA THR A 345 20.91 10.84 5.31
C THR A 345 20.01 11.85 6.02
N LEU A 346 20.62 12.83 6.68
CA LEU A 346 19.97 13.72 7.65
C LEU A 346 18.88 14.60 7.04
N ARG A 347 19.20 15.32 5.95
CA ARG A 347 18.24 16.24 5.29
C ARG A 347 16.99 15.54 4.78
N LYS A 348 17.14 14.27 4.43
CA LYS A 348 16.04 13.45 3.92
C LYS A 348 15.37 12.63 5.03
N HIS A 349 15.89 12.61 6.25
CA HIS A 349 15.42 11.72 7.32
C HIS A 349 15.38 10.23 6.88
N ILE A 350 16.27 9.84 5.97
CA ILE A 350 16.38 8.48 5.42
C ILE A 350 17.47 7.73 6.16
N PHE A 351 17.22 6.50 6.62
CA PHE A 351 18.31 5.62 7.01
C PHE A 351 18.26 4.28 6.26
N THR A 352 19.43 3.67 6.05
CA THR A 352 19.55 2.29 5.58
C THR A 352 20.30 1.47 6.61
N ILE A 353 19.94 0.19 6.76
CA ILE A 353 20.70 -0.77 7.56
C ILE A 353 21.14 -1.89 6.64
N ASP A 354 22.43 -1.93 6.33
CA ASP A 354 23.05 -2.96 5.52
C ASP A 354 23.69 -4.01 6.44
N ILE A 355 23.39 -5.29 6.17
CA ILE A 355 23.98 -6.44 6.85
C ILE A 355 24.74 -7.26 5.82
N SER A 356 26.04 -7.42 6.04
CA SER A 356 26.94 -8.16 5.14
C SER A 356 27.66 -9.26 5.91
N GLY A 357 27.28 -10.50 5.66
CA GLY A 357 27.74 -11.69 6.38
C GLY A 357 26.57 -12.66 6.60
N SER A 358 26.85 -13.87 7.06
CA SER A 358 25.82 -14.92 7.25
C SER A 358 25.63 -15.34 8.71
N ASP A 359 26.48 -14.89 9.64
CA ASP A 359 26.46 -15.39 11.03
C ASP A 359 25.17 -15.08 11.78
N TYR A 360 24.44 -14.05 11.34
CA TYR A 360 23.18 -13.58 11.93
C TYR A 360 21.93 -13.92 11.12
N ARG A 361 22.04 -14.69 10.03
CA ARG A 361 20.86 -15.14 9.27
C ARG A 361 19.93 -15.97 10.16
N GLY A 362 18.65 -15.60 10.21
CA GLY A 362 17.60 -16.22 11.03
C GLY A 362 17.77 -16.01 12.54
N LYS A 363 18.60 -15.06 12.97
CA LYS A 363 18.91 -14.78 14.39
C LYS A 363 18.54 -13.37 14.83
N LEU A 364 17.99 -12.58 13.91
CA LEU A 364 17.62 -11.20 14.16
C LEU A 364 16.13 -11.13 14.46
N CYS A 365 15.72 -10.05 15.11
CA CYS A 365 14.31 -9.70 15.23
C CYS A 365 14.15 -8.19 15.46
N GLY A 366 12.99 -7.65 15.09
CA GLY A 366 12.69 -6.22 15.15
C GLY A 366 11.77 -5.80 14.00
N LEU A 367 11.59 -4.49 13.85
CA LEU A 367 10.85 -3.91 12.72
C LEU A 367 11.43 -4.25 11.33
N LEU A 368 12.68 -4.73 11.27
CA LEU A 368 13.28 -5.19 10.02
C LEU A 368 13.17 -6.71 9.79
N GLY A 369 12.32 -7.41 10.54
CA GLY A 369 12.04 -8.83 10.34
C GLY A 369 13.05 -9.77 11.00
N ASN A 370 12.97 -11.06 10.69
CA ASN A 370 13.74 -12.12 11.36
C ASN A 370 15.01 -12.56 10.59
N TYR A 371 15.16 -12.10 9.35
CA TYR A 371 16.32 -12.32 8.47
C TYR A 371 16.58 -13.80 8.12
N ASN A 372 15.53 -14.62 8.01
CA ASN A 372 15.64 -16.03 7.65
C ASN A 372 15.58 -16.28 6.12
N GLY A 373 15.13 -15.29 5.34
CA GLY A 373 14.95 -15.36 3.89
C GLY A 373 13.51 -15.55 3.43
N ASP A 374 12.53 -15.52 4.32
CA ASP A 374 11.11 -15.62 4.02
C ASP A 374 10.40 -14.32 4.43
N SER A 375 9.92 -13.56 3.45
CA SER A 375 9.21 -12.32 3.72
C SER A 375 7.83 -12.54 4.35
N HIS A 376 7.23 -13.73 4.28
CA HIS A 376 5.86 -13.95 4.78
C HIS A 376 5.76 -13.96 6.30
N ASP A 377 6.84 -14.29 7.01
CA ASP A 377 6.89 -14.37 8.48
C ASP A 377 7.57 -13.16 9.16
N ASP A 378 7.99 -12.17 8.36
CA ASP A 378 8.70 -10.98 8.83
C ASP A 378 7.94 -10.13 9.85
N PHE A 379 6.62 -10.25 9.92
CA PHE A 379 5.77 -9.56 10.90
C PHE A 379 5.75 -10.27 12.26
N GLN A 380 6.83 -10.96 12.61
CA GLN A 380 6.96 -11.63 13.90
C GLN A 380 7.12 -10.62 15.05
N LYS A 381 6.22 -10.71 16.03
CA LYS A 381 6.21 -9.91 17.25
C LYS A 381 7.27 -10.39 18.25
N PRO A 382 7.60 -9.58 19.30
CA PRO A 382 8.57 -10.00 20.32
C PRO A 382 8.21 -11.28 21.08
N ASP A 383 6.92 -11.63 21.14
CA ASP A 383 6.43 -12.86 21.76
C ASP A 383 6.52 -14.10 20.84
N GLY A 384 6.98 -13.91 19.60
CA GLY A 384 7.14 -14.94 18.59
C GLY A 384 5.92 -15.19 17.70
N THR A 385 4.77 -14.58 17.99
CA THR A 385 3.56 -14.67 17.16
C THR A 385 3.67 -13.77 15.92
N ILE A 386 2.93 -14.08 14.86
CA ILE A 386 2.86 -13.21 13.67
C ILE A 386 1.75 -12.18 13.88
N ALA A 387 2.04 -10.91 13.63
CA ALA A 387 1.05 -9.84 13.71
C ALA A 387 0.05 -9.92 12.55
N ASP A 388 -1.20 -9.56 12.82
CA ASP A 388 -2.28 -9.58 11.83
C ASP A 388 -2.12 -8.48 10.77
N ASN A 389 -1.46 -7.37 11.12
CA ASN A 389 -1.26 -6.22 10.25
C ASN A 389 -0.02 -5.39 10.66
N ALA A 390 0.36 -4.43 9.81
CA ALA A 390 1.53 -3.58 10.01
C ALA A 390 1.45 -2.65 11.24
N ILE A 391 0.25 -2.29 11.69
CA ILE A 391 0.05 -1.44 12.87
C ILE A 391 0.34 -2.25 14.14
N ASP A 392 -0.27 -3.44 14.27
CA ASP A 392 0.00 -4.38 15.37
C ASP A 392 1.49 -4.76 15.41
N PHE A 393 2.07 -5.06 14.24
CA PHE A 393 3.51 -5.34 14.13
C PHE A 393 4.35 -4.17 14.64
N GLY A 394 4.10 -2.96 14.14
CA GLY A 394 4.84 -1.76 14.52
C GLY A 394 4.79 -1.44 16.01
N GLU A 395 3.58 -1.40 16.57
CA GLU A 395 3.36 -1.11 18.00
C GLU A 395 3.98 -2.17 18.91
N SER A 396 4.04 -3.44 18.48
CA SER A 396 4.65 -4.52 19.26
C SER A 396 6.14 -4.31 19.51
N TRP A 397 6.85 -3.58 18.64
CA TRP A 397 8.29 -3.34 18.72
C TRP A 397 8.67 -2.01 19.37
N LYS A 398 7.69 -1.30 19.94
CA LYS A 398 7.88 -0.08 20.72
C LYS A 398 8.75 -0.35 21.95
N VAL A 399 9.71 0.54 22.21
CA VAL A 399 10.59 0.43 23.38
C VAL A 399 9.85 0.96 24.61
N LEU A 400 9.66 0.10 25.60
CA LEU A 400 9.03 0.48 26.87
C LEU A 400 10.02 1.21 27.79
N GLY A 401 9.50 2.15 28.60
CA GLY A 401 10.29 2.86 29.62
C GLY A 401 11.21 3.97 29.08
N THR A 402 11.12 4.32 27.79
CA THR A 402 11.81 5.46 27.19
C THR A 402 10.88 6.66 27.07
N SER A 403 11.42 7.87 27.18
CA SER A 403 10.67 9.09 26.86
C SER A 403 10.43 9.19 25.36
N CYS A 404 9.15 9.25 24.99
CA CYS A 404 8.70 9.87 23.75
C CYS A 404 8.55 11.37 24.06
#